data_AF-A0A537MUC9-F1
#
_entry.id   AF-A0A537MUC9-F1
#
_cell.length_a   1.000
_cell.length_b   1.000
_cell.length_c   1.000
_cell.angle_alpha   90.00
_cell.angle_beta   90.00
_cell.angle_gamma   90.00
#
_symmetry.space_group_name_H-M   'P 1'
#
loop_
_entity.id
_entity.type
_entity.pdbx_description
1 polymer ?
#
loop_
_entity_poly.entity_id
_entity_poly.type
_entity_poly.pdbx_seq_one_letter_code
_entity_poly.pdbx_strand_id
1 'polypeptide(L)' 'MGSRVLLAEDHQIMRQGVRALLEKSGHEVVGEASDGHEACKLAKSLQPGIAVL' A
#
# COMPACT_ATOMS: atom_id res chain seq x y z
N MET A 1 -7.12 15.94 -1.47
CA MET A 1 -6.04 15.56 -0.54
C MET A 1 -5.89 14.05 -0.64
N GLY A 2 -4.70 13.56 -0.94
CA GLY A 2 -4.43 12.12 -1.07
C GLY A 2 -4.27 11.44 0.28
N SER A 3 -4.80 10.23 0.42
CA SER A 3 -4.50 9.37 1.57
C SER A 3 -3.12 8.73 1.42
N ARG A 4 -2.44 8.53 2.56
CA ARG A 4 -1.22 7.69 2.65
C ARG A 4 -1.63 6.23 2.77
N VAL A 5 -1.26 5.42 1.79
CA VAL A 5 -1.73 4.04 1.61
C VAL A 5 -0.58 3.05 1.81
N LEU A 6 -0.82 2.02 2.62
CA LEU A 6 -0.03 0.79 2.63
C LEU A 6 -0.72 -0.23 1.72
N LEU A 7 0.00 -0.79 0.76
CA LEU A 7 -0.52 -1.79 -0.17
C LEU A 7 0.07 -3.17 0.16
N ALA A 8 -0.74 -4.08 0.67
CA ALA A 8 -0.41 -5.49 0.81
C ALA A 8 -1.06 -6.30 -0.34
N GLU A 9 -0.28 -7.16 -0.97
CA GLU A 9 -0.65 -7.97 -2.13
C GLU A 9 0.43 -9.05 -2.25
N ASP A 10 0.18 -10.26 -2.73
CA ASP A 10 1.22 -11.29 -2.89
C ASP A 10 1.71 -11.40 -4.34
N HIS A 11 0.91 -10.95 -5.32
CA HIS A 11 1.25 -10.93 -6.73
C HIS A 11 1.83 -9.59 -7.20
N GLN A 12 3.09 -9.61 -7.67
CA GLN A 12 3.81 -8.41 -8.11
C GLN A 12 3.09 -7.61 -9.22
N ILE A 13 2.51 -8.28 -10.22
CA ILE A 13 1.80 -7.62 -11.32
C ILE A 13 0.55 -6.89 -10.82
N MET A 14 -0.23 -7.54 -9.95
CA MET A 14 -1.43 -6.96 -9.36
C MET A 14 -1.08 -5.74 -8.51
N ARG A 15 -0.04 -5.86 -7.69
CA ARG A 15 0.48 -4.78 -6.84
C ARG A 15 0.85 -3.54 -7.65
N GLN A 16 1.58 -3.72 -8.75
CA GLN A 16 1.94 -2.62 -9.65
C GLN A 16 0.71 -1.96 -10.27
N GLY A 17 -0.28 -2.75 -10.69
CA GLY A 17 -1.55 -2.23 -11.22
C GLY A 17 -2.32 -1.41 -10.20
N VAL A 18 -2.50 -1.92 -8.98
CA VAL A 18 -3.20 -1.23 -7.90
C VAL A 18 -2.47 0.05 -7.49
N ARG A 19 -1.14 0.00 -7.37
CA ARG A 19 -0.32 1.18 -7.08
C ARG A 19 -0.52 2.28 -8.13
N ALA A 20 -0.49 1.94 -9.41
CA ALA A 20 -0.70 2.92 -10.48
C ALA A 20 -2.09 3.57 -10.42
N LEU A 21 -3.14 2.80 -10.07
CA LEU A 21 -4.49 3.32 -9.91
C LEU A 21 -4.61 4.26 -8.70
N LEU A 22 -3.98 3.93 -7.58
CA LEU A 22 -3.94 4.74 -6.37
C LEU A 22 -3.22 6.08 -6.62
N GLU A 23 -2.04 6.03 -7.22
CA GLU A 23 -1.25 7.22 -7.57
C GLU A 23 -2.00 8.11 -8.58
N LYS A 24 -2.63 7.52 -9.60
CA LYS A 24 -3.47 8.26 -10.57
C LYS A 24 -4.68 8.93 -9.91
N SER A 25 -5.22 8.33 -8.85
CA SER A 25 -6.33 8.89 -8.07
C SER A 25 -5.87 9.93 -7.03
N GLY A 26 -4.57 10.23 -6.99
CA GLY A 26 -3.96 11.23 -6.11
C GLY A 26 -3.66 10.72 -4.70
N HIS A 27 -3.64 9.40 -4.47
CA HIS A 27 -3.16 8.80 -3.22
C HIS A 27 -1.63 8.60 -3.27
N GLU A 28 -1.01 8.46 -2.10
CA GLU A 28 0.42 8.19 -1.96
C GLU A 28 0.62 6.78 -1.41
N VAL A 29 1.28 5.89 -2.16
CA VAL A 29 1.67 4.57 -1.65
C VAL A 29 2.96 4.72 -0.84
N VAL A 30 2.83 4.65 0.49
CA VAL A 30 3.95 4.86 1.42
C VAL A 30 4.68 3.58 1.78
N GLY A 31 4.11 2.42 1.45
CA GLY A 31 4.72 1.12 1.65
C GLY A 31 4.00 0.02 0.88
N GLU A 32 4.74 -1.03 0.53
CA GLU A 32 4.25 -2.21 -0.17
C GLU A 32 4.65 -3.46 0.63
N ALA A 33 3.75 -4.42 0.79
CA ALA A 33 3.98 -5.65 1.57
C ALA A 33 3.58 -6.89 0.78
N SER A 34 4.42 -7.92 0.78
CA SER A 34 4.18 -9.20 0.11
C SER A 34 3.38 -10.20 0.96
N ASP A 35 3.27 -9.93 2.26
CA ASP A 35 2.53 -10.76 3.21
C ASP A 35 2.00 -9.94 4.39
N GLY A 36 1.18 -10.58 5.24
CA GLY A 36 0.57 -9.95 6.41
C GLY A 36 1.54 -9.56 7.52
N HIS A 37 2.66 -10.27 7.70
CA HIS A 37 3.66 -9.93 8.72
C HIS A 37 4.40 -8.65 8.34
N GLU A 38 4.83 -8.55 7.08
CA GLU A 38 5.42 -7.36 6.50
C GLU A 38 4.44 -6.18 6.57
N ALA A 39 3.18 -6.40 6.20
CA ALA A 39 2.14 -5.38 6.27
C ALA A 39 1.96 -4.83 7.70
N CYS A 40 1.90 -5.71 8.71
CA CYS A 40 1.79 -5.29 10.11
C CYS A 40 3.02 -4.50 10.58
N LYS A 41 4.23 -4.89 10.16
CA LYS A 41 5.47 -4.18 10.48
C LYS A 41 5.46 -2.78 9.85
N LEU A 42 5.13 -2.69 8.57
CA LEU A 42 5.07 -1.45 7.82
C LEU A 42 3.97 -0.51 8.31
N ALA A 43 2.80 -1.04 8.70
CA ALA A 43 1.72 -0.25 9.27
C ALA A 43 2.17 0.47 10.55
N LYS A 44 2.90 -0.24 11.43
CA LYS A 44 3.43 0.36 12.68
C LYS A 44 4.47 1.45 12.41
N SER A 45 5.38 1.25 11.45
CA SER A 45 6.45 2.19 11.16
C SER A 45 6.01 3.39 10.32
N LEU A 46 5.13 3.17 9.34
CA LEU A 46 4.73 4.19 8.36
C LEU A 46 3.49 4.96 8.78
N GLN A 47 2.69 4.43 9.72
CA GLN A 47 1.44 5.02 10.19
C GLN A 47 0.55 5.44 8.98
N PRO A 48 0.20 4.51 8.08
CA PRO A 48 -0.63 4.82 6.92
C PRO A 48 -2.05 5.21 7.37
N GLY A 49 -2.72 6.05 6.58
CA GLY A 49 -4.13 6.40 6.85
C GLY A 49 -5.10 5.32 6.37
N ILE A 50 -4.68 4.52 5.38
CA ILE A 50 -5.45 3.42 4.80
C ILE A 50 -4.49 2.25 4.51
N ALA A 51 -4.94 1.02 4.76
CA ALA A 51 -4.29 -0.19 4.27
C ALA A 51 -5.21 -0.90 3.27
N VAL A 52 -4.65 -1.30 2.13
CA VAL A 52 -5.29 -2.19 1.15
C VAL A 52 -4.63 -3.55 1.34
N LEU A 53 -5.45 -4.59 1.56
CA LEU A 53 -5.01 -5.95 1.91
C LEU A 53 -5.40 -6.96 0.84
#